data_AF-K1S903-F1
#
_entry.id   AF-K1S903-F1
#
_cell.length_a   1.000
_cell.length_b   1.000
_cell.length_c   1.000
_cell.angle_alpha   90.00
_cell.angle_beta   90.00
_cell.angle_gamma   90.00
#
_symmetry.space_group_name_H-M   'P 1'
#
loop_
_entity.id
_entity.type
_entity.pdbx_description
1 polymer ?
#
loop_
_entity_poly.entity_id
_entity_poly.type
_entity_poly.pdbx_seq_one_letter_code
_entity_poly.pdbx_strand_id
1 'polypeptide(L)'
;SSSTRRITVIGATRERGSGNIYVDQMLEQGYYDKDSLQLMAEAGYFEVSDRYLRPVLSVPPNICNDPVILRSYIANGMFYSFAGCYFPGRLPTMVDQELFRCFTEQLDHYFRETGFYSQSMPQRQQMIHDLLRYGEENPELVRDRARGLRLPETGDFRLGYVEFDEQASTSKAGYMVLQLRAWSNVANYGVMQYQNSVLILFQDWHDYPVGEQLLFRERWDELLTLLGKNHAHIGVSLLFTELGRLRMGYDQARTAIEIGRKLDPDALEYHYSKYYLNDMLE
;
A
#
# COMPACT_ATOMS: atom_id res chain seq x y z
N SER A 1 16.13 -11.12 8.29
CA SER A 1 16.57 -9.81 7.79
C SER A 1 15.44 -9.20 6.96
N SER A 2 14.75 -8.21 7.52
CA SER A 2 13.64 -7.53 6.85
C SER A 2 14.18 -6.63 5.75
N SER A 3 14.07 -7.04 4.49
CA SER A 3 14.28 -6.12 3.37
C SER A 3 13.09 -5.16 3.33
N THR A 4 13.25 -3.97 3.90
CA THR A 4 12.37 -2.82 3.72
C THR A 4 12.14 -2.61 2.22
N ARG A 5 10.95 -2.93 1.69
CA ARG A 5 10.66 -2.83 0.23
C ARG A 5 10.27 -1.40 -0.12
N ARG A 6 11.27 -0.53 -0.26
CA ARG A 6 11.12 0.88 -0.64
C ARG A 6 10.50 1.02 -2.05
N ILE A 7 9.88 2.16 -2.36
CA ILE A 7 9.44 2.45 -3.74
C ILE A 7 10.68 2.74 -4.58
N THR A 8 11.18 1.70 -5.23
CA THR A 8 12.45 1.70 -5.96
C THR A 8 12.33 2.39 -7.31
N VAL A 9 13.36 3.14 -7.68
CA VAL A 9 13.56 3.64 -9.04
C VAL A 9 13.89 2.45 -9.94
N ILE A 10 12.97 2.09 -10.82
CA ILE A 10 13.11 0.91 -11.71
C ILE A 10 14.15 1.17 -12.82
N GLY A 11 14.30 2.43 -13.22
CA GLY A 11 15.30 2.86 -14.19
C GLY A 11 15.39 4.39 -14.21
N ALA A 12 16.59 4.89 -14.46
CA ALA A 12 16.85 6.32 -14.60
C ALA A 12 17.96 6.55 -15.62
N THR A 13 17.79 7.59 -16.43
CA THR A 13 18.82 8.06 -17.37
C THR A 13 19.16 9.50 -17.00
N ARG A 14 20.45 9.78 -16.79
CA ARG A 14 20.95 11.14 -16.55
C ARG A 14 22.16 11.42 -17.43
N GLU A 15 22.19 12.60 -18.08
CA GLU A 15 23.37 13.05 -18.82
C GLU A 15 24.45 13.62 -17.87
N ARG A 16 24.04 14.31 -16.78
CA ARG A 16 24.88 14.88 -15.70
C ARG A 16 24.07 14.99 -14.39
N GLY A 17 24.67 15.52 -13.31
CA GLY A 17 23.92 15.93 -12.11
C GLY A 17 22.82 16.92 -12.47
N SER A 18 21.63 16.73 -11.93
CA SER A 18 20.43 17.46 -12.34
C SER A 18 20.45 18.93 -11.87
N GLY A 19 21.26 19.25 -10.85
CA GLY A 19 21.27 20.57 -10.22
C GLY A 19 20.10 20.78 -9.25
N ASN A 20 19.23 19.77 -9.14
CA ASN A 20 18.16 19.69 -8.17
C ASN A 20 18.55 18.68 -7.09
N ILE A 21 18.77 19.19 -5.87
CA ILE A 21 19.25 18.38 -4.72
C ILE A 21 18.30 17.21 -4.44
N TYR A 22 16.99 17.45 -4.52
CA TYR A 22 15.98 16.43 -4.29
C TYR A 22 16.07 15.30 -5.33
N VAL A 23 16.10 15.64 -6.62
CA VAL A 23 16.17 14.64 -7.70
C VAL A 23 17.49 13.87 -7.66
N ASP A 24 18.60 14.56 -7.41
CA ASP A 24 19.91 13.92 -7.32
C ASP A 24 19.99 12.93 -6.15
N GLN A 25 19.48 13.31 -4.97
CA GLN A 25 19.40 12.43 -3.79
C GLN A 25 18.50 11.21 -4.05
N MET A 26 17.32 11.41 -4.63
CA MET A 26 16.39 10.34 -4.97
C MET A 26 17.02 9.33 -5.95
N LEU A 27 17.74 9.81 -6.95
CA LEU A 27 18.42 8.95 -7.93
C LEU A 27 19.63 8.22 -7.34
N GLU A 28 20.41 8.86 -6.47
CA GLU A 28 21.56 8.22 -5.81
C GLU A 28 21.13 7.12 -4.84
N GLN A 29 20.08 7.35 -4.07
CA GLN A 29 19.56 6.34 -3.14
C GLN A 29 18.76 5.24 -3.85
N GLY A 30 18.25 5.51 -5.06
CA GLY A 30 17.53 4.54 -5.90
C GLY A 30 16.11 4.24 -5.43
N TYR A 31 15.54 5.06 -4.55
CA TYR A 31 14.16 4.96 -4.07
C TYR A 31 13.64 6.33 -3.63
N TYR A 32 12.32 6.47 -3.48
CA TYR A 32 11.72 7.65 -2.85
C TYR A 32 11.73 7.50 -1.34
N ASP A 33 12.19 8.53 -0.63
CA ASP A 33 12.12 8.58 0.83
C ASP A 33 10.67 8.79 1.33
N LYS A 34 10.50 8.66 2.65
CA LYS A 34 9.18 8.69 3.31
C LYS A 34 8.51 10.05 3.21
N ASP A 35 9.26 11.13 3.42
CA ASP A 35 8.72 12.48 3.47
C ASP A 35 8.25 12.92 2.09
N SER A 36 9.04 12.59 1.07
CA SER A 36 8.72 12.80 -0.34
C SER A 36 7.41 12.15 -0.77
N LEU A 37 7.24 10.87 -0.45
CA LEU A 37 6.02 10.15 -0.79
C LEU A 37 4.80 10.64 0.01
N GLN A 38 5.00 11.06 1.25
CA GLN A 38 3.95 11.71 2.03
C GLN A 38 3.54 13.05 1.40
N LEU A 39 4.50 13.88 0.99
CA LEU A 39 4.23 15.14 0.27
C LEU A 39 3.47 14.89 -1.05
N MET A 40 3.79 13.81 -1.78
CA MET A 40 3.00 13.43 -2.96
C MET A 40 1.56 13.06 -2.60
N ALA A 41 1.35 12.37 -1.48
CA ALA A 41 0.02 11.97 -1.02
C ALA A 41 -0.81 13.20 -0.62
N GLU A 42 -0.22 14.10 0.17
CA GLU A 42 -0.82 15.38 0.57
C GLU A 42 -1.12 16.28 -0.63
N ALA A 43 -0.28 16.24 -1.68
CA ALA A 43 -0.52 16.95 -2.93
C ALA A 43 -1.60 16.27 -3.83
N GLY A 44 -2.24 15.20 -3.35
CA GLY A 44 -3.33 14.52 -4.04
C GLY A 44 -2.89 13.70 -5.26
N TYR A 45 -1.60 13.35 -5.38
CA TYR A 45 -1.07 12.63 -6.55
C TYR A 45 -1.71 11.25 -6.74
N PHE A 46 -2.18 10.65 -5.64
CA PHE A 46 -2.78 9.32 -5.62
C PHE A 46 -4.31 9.34 -5.52
N GLU A 47 -4.91 10.45 -5.12
CA GLU A 47 -6.36 10.60 -4.99
C GLU A 47 -7.01 10.83 -6.35
N VAL A 48 -6.35 11.61 -7.22
CA VAL A 48 -6.79 11.85 -8.60
C VAL A 48 -5.96 11.00 -9.55
N SER A 49 -5.87 9.69 -9.30
CA SER A 49 -5.03 8.80 -10.10
C SER A 49 -5.37 8.83 -11.60
N ASP A 50 -6.63 9.11 -11.93
CA ASP A 50 -7.10 9.29 -13.32
C ASP A 50 -6.44 10.48 -14.04
N ARG A 51 -6.04 11.52 -13.28
CA ARG A 51 -5.37 12.71 -13.81
C ARG A 51 -4.06 12.36 -14.50
N TYR A 52 -3.34 11.36 -13.98
CA TYR A 52 -2.01 10.98 -14.45
C TYR A 52 -2.03 9.76 -15.40
N LEU A 53 -3.20 9.26 -15.83
CA LEU A 53 -3.30 8.19 -16.84
C LEU A 53 -2.63 8.58 -18.17
N ARG A 54 -2.59 9.88 -18.44
CA ARG A 54 -1.78 10.49 -19.49
C ARG A 54 -0.69 11.34 -18.84
N PRO A 55 0.45 11.56 -19.52
CA PRO A 55 1.48 12.45 -19.03
C PRO A 55 0.93 13.85 -18.75
N VAL A 56 1.14 14.36 -17.55
CA VAL A 56 0.73 15.69 -17.11
C VAL A 56 1.95 16.46 -16.62
N LEU A 57 2.09 17.70 -17.10
CA LEU A 57 3.06 18.64 -16.58
C LEU A 57 2.60 19.19 -15.22
N SER A 58 3.37 18.93 -14.17
CA SER A 58 3.28 19.55 -12.86
C SER A 58 4.37 20.62 -12.75
N VAL A 59 3.96 21.88 -12.56
CA VAL A 59 4.86 23.02 -12.34
C VAL A 59 4.92 23.36 -10.84
N PRO A 60 5.98 24.03 -10.37
CA PRO A 60 6.08 24.46 -8.97
C PRO A 60 4.89 25.34 -8.54
N PRO A 61 4.45 25.27 -7.27
CA PRO A 61 5.02 24.45 -6.19
C PRO A 61 4.64 22.96 -6.31
N ASN A 62 5.64 22.08 -6.24
CA ASN A 62 5.49 20.63 -6.23
C ASN A 62 6.64 20.00 -5.44
N ILE A 63 6.65 18.67 -5.31
CA ILE A 63 7.64 17.92 -4.53
C ILE A 63 9.11 18.24 -4.86
N CYS A 64 9.46 18.35 -6.14
CA CYS A 64 10.84 18.65 -6.54
C CYS A 64 11.12 20.15 -6.65
N ASN A 65 10.09 21.00 -6.47
CA ASN A 65 10.14 22.43 -6.73
C ASN A 65 10.72 22.81 -8.10
N ASP A 66 10.57 21.91 -9.08
CA ASP A 66 10.94 22.07 -10.47
C ASP A 66 9.85 21.48 -11.38
N PRO A 67 9.73 21.91 -12.64
CA PRO A 67 8.79 21.31 -13.57
C PRO A 67 9.05 19.81 -13.77
N VAL A 68 7.99 19.00 -13.65
CA VAL A 68 8.05 17.55 -13.83
C VAL A 68 6.86 17.07 -14.65
N ILE A 69 7.09 16.18 -15.61
CA ILE A 69 6.00 15.49 -16.32
C ILE A 69 5.82 14.12 -15.67
N LEU A 70 4.60 13.80 -15.28
CA LEU A 70 4.25 12.58 -14.56
C LEU A 70 3.20 11.78 -15.31
N ARG A 71 3.37 10.46 -15.34
CA ARG A 71 2.37 9.50 -15.79
C ARG A 71 2.27 8.34 -14.81
N SER A 72 1.06 7.97 -14.41
CA SER A 72 0.76 6.75 -13.67
C SER A 72 0.47 5.59 -14.62
N TYR A 73 0.99 4.42 -14.28
CA TYR A 73 0.57 3.14 -14.86
C TYR A 73 -0.45 2.49 -13.94
N ILE A 74 -1.70 2.49 -14.40
CA ILE A 74 -2.84 1.93 -13.69
C ILE A 74 -3.49 0.91 -14.60
N ALA A 75 -3.76 -0.27 -14.08
CA ALA A 75 -4.55 -1.29 -14.79
C ALA A 75 -5.58 -1.86 -13.83
N ASN A 76 -6.83 -1.99 -14.29
CA ASN A 76 -7.97 -2.51 -13.50
C ASN A 76 -8.15 -1.79 -12.15
N GLY A 77 -8.05 -0.45 -12.14
CA GLY A 77 -8.19 0.38 -10.94
C GLY A 77 -7.02 0.31 -9.96
N MET A 78 -5.91 -0.30 -10.35
CA MET A 78 -4.78 -0.58 -9.46
C MET A 78 -3.50 0.08 -9.95
N PHE A 79 -2.80 0.74 -9.03
CA PHE A 79 -1.57 1.48 -9.30
C PHE A 79 -0.34 0.56 -9.32
N TYR A 80 0.47 0.63 -10.38
CA TYR A 80 1.68 -0.19 -10.54
C TYR A 80 2.97 0.61 -10.39
N SER A 81 3.07 1.74 -11.08
CA SER A 81 4.28 2.56 -11.11
C SER A 81 3.99 3.96 -11.65
N PHE A 82 4.89 4.91 -11.40
CA PHE A 82 4.92 6.20 -12.08
C PHE A 82 6.15 6.29 -12.99
N ALA A 83 5.99 6.92 -14.15
CA ALA A 83 7.09 7.50 -14.90
C ALA A 83 7.13 9.01 -14.63
N GLY A 84 8.32 9.53 -14.29
CA GLY A 84 8.57 10.95 -14.11
C GLY A 84 9.71 11.43 -14.98
N CYS A 85 9.56 12.62 -15.58
CA CYS A 85 10.61 13.32 -16.29
C CYS A 85 10.77 14.71 -15.71
N TYR A 86 11.92 14.97 -15.09
CA TYR A 86 12.22 16.19 -14.36
C TYR A 86 12.96 17.18 -15.26
N PHE A 87 12.60 18.47 -15.16
CA PHE A 87 13.18 19.56 -15.95
C PHE A 87 13.75 20.66 -15.03
N PRO A 88 14.90 20.40 -14.37
CA PRO A 88 15.48 21.38 -13.45
C PRO A 88 15.77 22.73 -14.10
N GLY A 89 15.29 23.81 -13.50
CA GLY A 89 15.59 25.18 -13.93
C GLY A 89 15.02 25.60 -15.29
N ARG A 90 14.16 24.77 -15.92
CA ARG A 90 13.51 25.12 -17.20
C ARG A 90 12.13 24.50 -17.33
N LEU A 91 11.26 25.14 -18.11
CA LEU A 91 10.01 24.49 -18.54
C LEU A 91 10.28 23.50 -19.69
N PRO A 92 9.57 22.36 -19.73
CA PRO A 92 9.63 21.46 -20.87
C PRO A 92 9.00 22.09 -22.11
N THR A 93 9.64 21.89 -23.25
CA THR A 93 9.10 22.30 -24.55
C THR A 93 7.91 21.41 -24.96
N MET A 94 7.15 21.81 -25.98
CA MET A 94 6.12 20.94 -26.56
C MET A 94 6.71 19.64 -27.11
N VAL A 95 7.92 19.69 -27.66
CA VAL A 95 8.64 18.51 -28.17
C VAL A 95 9.01 17.58 -27.01
N ASP A 96 9.50 18.11 -25.89
CA ASP A 96 9.81 17.32 -24.69
C ASP A 96 8.58 16.56 -24.18
N GLN A 97 7.43 17.26 -24.11
CA GLN A 97 6.17 16.68 -23.65
C GLN A 97 5.69 15.56 -24.57
N GLU A 98 5.78 15.76 -25.89
CA GLU A 98 5.34 14.79 -26.89
C GLU A 98 6.24 13.56 -26.94
N LEU A 99 7.57 13.74 -26.83
CA LEU A 99 8.50 12.62 -26.74
C LEU A 99 8.25 11.77 -25.50
N PHE A 100 8.03 12.41 -24.35
CA PHE A 100 7.71 11.70 -23.11
C PHE A 100 6.36 10.96 -23.21
N ARG A 101 5.38 11.54 -23.90
CA ARG A 101 4.10 10.87 -24.19
C ARG A 101 4.31 9.60 -25.03
N CYS A 102 4.99 9.71 -26.16
CA CYS A 102 5.28 8.56 -27.02
C CYS A 102 6.06 7.46 -26.27
N PHE A 103 7.10 7.83 -25.52
CA PHE A 103 7.89 6.90 -24.73
C PHE A 103 7.04 6.15 -23.70
N THR A 104 6.24 6.89 -22.93
CA THR A 104 5.44 6.29 -21.86
C THR A 104 4.28 5.44 -22.37
N GLU A 105 3.75 5.72 -23.57
CA GLU A 105 2.78 4.86 -24.26
C GLU A 105 3.40 3.54 -24.72
N GLN A 106 4.63 3.57 -25.25
CA GLN A 106 5.35 2.35 -25.63
C GLN A 106 5.70 1.49 -24.41
N LEU A 107 6.06 2.11 -23.29
CA LEU A 107 6.23 1.40 -22.02
C LEU A 107 4.92 0.71 -21.56
N ASP A 108 3.77 1.38 -21.69
CA ASP A 108 2.48 0.77 -21.35
C ASP A 108 2.20 -0.45 -22.21
N HIS A 109 2.46 -0.36 -23.52
CA HIS A 109 2.31 -1.48 -24.45
C HIS A 109 3.19 -2.66 -24.04
N TYR A 110 4.48 -2.40 -23.78
CA TYR A 110 5.42 -3.40 -23.29
C TYR A 110 4.95 -4.09 -21.99
N PHE A 111 4.41 -3.34 -21.03
CA PHE A 111 3.88 -3.91 -19.79
C PHE A 111 2.68 -4.83 -20.02
N ARG A 112 1.83 -4.53 -21.00
CA ARG A 112 0.70 -5.40 -21.38
C ARG A 112 1.19 -6.70 -22.02
N GLU A 113 2.13 -6.61 -22.94
CA GLU A 113 2.62 -7.78 -23.68
C GLU A 113 3.45 -8.74 -22.83
N THR A 114 4.28 -8.22 -21.93
CA THR A 114 5.15 -9.04 -21.08
C THR A 114 4.43 -9.67 -19.89
N GLY A 115 3.15 -9.34 -19.69
CA GLY A 115 2.45 -9.76 -18.48
C GLY A 115 2.97 -9.09 -17.21
N PHE A 116 3.64 -7.94 -17.33
CA PHE A 116 3.97 -7.11 -16.16
C PHE A 116 2.70 -6.81 -15.34
N TYR A 117 1.60 -6.52 -16.05
CA TYR A 117 0.29 -6.41 -15.42
C TYR A 117 -0.35 -7.75 -15.05
N SER A 118 0.07 -8.90 -15.61
CA SER A 118 -0.55 -10.22 -15.38
C SER A 118 -0.15 -10.87 -14.06
N GLN A 119 0.94 -10.44 -13.42
CA GLN A 119 1.12 -10.58 -11.95
C GLN A 119 0.22 -9.57 -11.20
N SER A 120 -1.00 -9.37 -11.70
CA SER A 120 -1.89 -8.30 -11.29
C SER A 120 -2.33 -8.48 -9.85
N MET A 121 -2.52 -7.37 -9.14
CA MET A 121 -3.33 -7.38 -7.94
C MET A 121 -4.73 -7.95 -8.17
N PRO A 122 -5.41 -7.85 -9.34
CA PRO A 122 -6.62 -8.64 -9.65
C PRO A 122 -6.53 -10.14 -9.35
N GLN A 123 -5.44 -10.83 -9.76
CA GLN A 123 -5.27 -12.24 -9.41
C GLN A 123 -5.03 -12.43 -7.91
N ARG A 124 -4.21 -11.58 -7.28
CA ARG A 124 -3.99 -11.64 -5.83
C ARG A 124 -5.25 -11.33 -5.01
N GLN A 125 -6.05 -10.37 -5.45
CA GLN A 125 -7.33 -10.01 -4.85
C GLN A 125 -8.33 -11.14 -5.01
N GLN A 126 -8.35 -11.82 -6.16
CA GLN A 126 -9.14 -13.04 -6.32
C GLN A 126 -8.66 -14.15 -5.38
N MET A 127 -7.34 -14.36 -5.23
CA MET A 127 -6.82 -15.34 -4.28
C MET A 127 -7.22 -15.01 -2.83
N ILE A 128 -7.18 -13.74 -2.44
CA ILE A 128 -7.66 -13.27 -1.12
C ILE A 128 -9.17 -13.45 -1.01
N HIS A 129 -9.94 -13.09 -2.04
CA HIS A 129 -11.38 -13.28 -2.07
C HIS A 129 -11.75 -14.76 -1.90
N ASP A 130 -11.03 -15.66 -2.57
CA ASP A 130 -11.25 -17.09 -2.47
C ASP A 130 -10.93 -17.61 -1.06
N LEU A 131 -9.84 -17.13 -0.43
CA LEU A 131 -9.50 -17.46 0.95
C LEU A 131 -10.58 -16.97 1.93
N LEU A 132 -11.08 -15.75 1.75
CA LEU A 132 -12.17 -15.22 2.56
C LEU A 132 -13.46 -15.99 2.31
N ARG A 133 -13.77 -16.39 1.08
CA ARG A 133 -15.08 -16.98 0.78
C ARG A 133 -15.16 -18.49 1.02
N TYR A 134 -14.06 -19.21 0.73
CA TYR A 134 -14.04 -20.66 0.64
C TYR A 134 -12.91 -21.32 1.46
N GLY A 135 -12.11 -20.53 2.20
CA GLY A 135 -10.91 -21.02 2.89
C GLY A 135 -11.18 -22.08 3.96
N GLU A 136 -12.25 -21.93 4.74
CA GLU A 136 -12.57 -22.85 5.83
C GLU A 136 -13.01 -24.24 5.33
N GLU A 137 -13.66 -24.28 4.17
CA GLU A 137 -14.27 -25.50 3.62
C GLU A 137 -13.35 -26.24 2.64
N ASN A 138 -12.28 -25.58 2.15
CA ASN A 138 -11.46 -26.11 1.08
C ASN A 138 -9.94 -25.99 1.36
N PRO A 139 -9.35 -26.97 2.07
CA PRO A 139 -7.92 -26.98 2.38
C PRO A 139 -7.00 -27.02 1.16
N GLU A 140 -7.41 -27.66 0.07
CA GLU A 140 -6.62 -27.70 -1.17
C GLU A 140 -6.53 -26.31 -1.81
N LEU A 141 -7.65 -25.58 -1.83
CA LEU A 141 -7.68 -24.19 -2.24
C LEU A 141 -6.79 -23.33 -1.35
N VAL A 142 -6.85 -23.47 -0.02
CA VAL A 142 -5.99 -22.72 0.91
C VAL A 142 -4.51 -22.93 0.57
N ARG A 143 -4.09 -24.18 0.34
CA ARG A 143 -2.69 -24.50 -0.03
C ARG A 143 -2.27 -23.83 -1.33
N ASP A 144 -3.11 -23.88 -2.37
CA ASP A 144 -2.82 -23.24 -3.65
C ASP A 144 -2.72 -21.70 -3.51
N ARG A 145 -3.69 -21.08 -2.83
CA ARG A 145 -3.72 -19.63 -2.61
C ARG A 145 -2.58 -19.16 -1.71
N ALA A 146 -2.23 -19.92 -0.66
CA ALA A 146 -1.07 -19.65 0.20
C ALA A 146 0.23 -19.59 -0.61
N ARG A 147 0.44 -20.57 -1.50
CA ARG A 147 1.61 -20.59 -2.39
C ARG A 147 1.62 -19.40 -3.35
N GLY A 148 0.49 -19.08 -3.97
CA GLY A 148 0.36 -17.94 -4.90
C GLY A 148 0.64 -16.60 -4.23
N LEU A 149 0.17 -16.42 -2.99
CA LEU A 149 0.38 -15.22 -2.18
C LEU A 149 1.72 -15.19 -1.45
N ARG A 150 2.45 -16.32 -1.42
CA ARG A 150 3.67 -16.55 -0.62
C ARG A 150 3.43 -16.36 0.89
N LEU A 151 2.28 -16.84 1.35
CA LEU A 151 1.91 -16.87 2.76
C LEU A 151 2.08 -18.30 3.30
N PRO A 152 2.38 -18.48 4.59
CA PRO A 152 2.35 -19.80 5.19
C PRO A 152 0.90 -20.28 5.41
N GLU A 153 0.67 -21.60 5.31
CA GLU A 153 -0.65 -22.20 5.58
C GLU A 153 -1.01 -22.13 7.09
N THR A 154 0.00 -22.16 7.95
CA THR A 154 -0.12 -22.07 9.41
C THR A 154 0.89 -21.09 10.00
N GLY A 155 0.54 -20.45 11.11
CA GLY A 155 1.37 -19.46 11.80
C GLY A 155 0.53 -18.67 12.79
N ASP A 156 1.17 -17.94 13.69
CA ASP A 156 0.44 -17.13 14.68
C ASP A 156 0.01 -15.82 14.04
N PHE A 157 -1.22 -15.80 13.52
CA PHE A 157 -1.74 -14.71 12.73
C PHE A 157 -2.62 -13.76 13.53
N ARG A 158 -2.45 -12.46 13.28
CA ARG A 158 -3.48 -11.45 13.51
C ARG A 158 -3.76 -10.70 12.22
N LEU A 159 -5.03 -10.42 11.96
CA LEU A 159 -5.42 -9.65 10.79
C LEU A 159 -5.71 -8.20 11.19
N GLY A 160 -5.00 -7.27 10.54
CA GLY A 160 -5.35 -5.86 10.48
C GLY A 160 -6.21 -5.58 9.26
N TYR A 161 -7.38 -4.99 9.45
CA TYR A 161 -8.22 -4.43 8.40
C TYR A 161 -8.12 -2.91 8.44
N VAL A 162 -7.62 -2.30 7.38
CA VAL A 162 -7.46 -0.84 7.27
C VAL A 162 -8.58 -0.27 6.40
N GLU A 163 -9.34 0.63 6.98
CA GLU A 163 -10.44 1.36 6.36
C GLU A 163 -10.11 2.86 6.26
N PHE A 164 -10.53 3.52 5.19
CA PHE A 164 -10.35 4.97 4.99
C PHE A 164 -11.63 5.72 5.36
N ASP A 165 -11.50 6.95 5.88
CA ASP A 165 -12.65 7.77 6.30
C ASP A 165 -13.59 8.14 5.15
N GLU A 166 -13.02 8.43 3.98
CA GLU A 166 -13.77 8.69 2.76
C GLU A 166 -13.79 7.45 1.88
N GLN A 167 -14.72 7.43 0.91
CA GLN A 167 -14.84 6.35 -0.07
C GLN A 167 -13.59 6.30 -0.95
N ALA A 168 -12.56 5.63 -0.45
CA ALA A 168 -11.26 5.59 -1.05
C ALA A 168 -11.33 4.87 -2.40
N SER A 169 -10.62 5.42 -3.39
CA SER A 169 -10.43 4.74 -4.66
C SER A 169 -9.59 3.48 -4.46
N THR A 170 -9.81 2.49 -5.31
CA THR A 170 -8.96 1.29 -5.41
C THR A 170 -7.47 1.67 -5.57
N SER A 171 -7.17 2.80 -6.21
CA SER A 171 -5.82 3.37 -6.34
C SER A 171 -5.22 3.81 -5.00
N LYS A 172 -6.00 4.49 -4.14
CA LYS A 172 -5.55 4.95 -2.80
C LYS A 172 -5.20 3.75 -1.90
N ALA A 173 -6.04 2.72 -1.91
CA ALA A 173 -5.74 1.47 -1.19
C ALA A 173 -4.48 0.77 -1.73
N GLY A 174 -4.31 0.70 -3.05
CA GLY A 174 -3.12 0.13 -3.68
C GLY A 174 -1.84 0.87 -3.32
N TYR A 175 -1.90 2.21 -3.27
CA TYR A 175 -0.77 3.04 -2.83
C TYR A 175 -0.44 2.83 -1.34
N MET A 176 -1.45 2.78 -0.47
CA MET A 176 -1.27 2.49 0.96
C MET A 176 -0.56 1.14 1.18
N VAL A 177 -0.87 0.11 0.39
CA VAL A 177 -0.15 -1.16 0.42
C VAL A 177 1.34 -0.98 0.13
N LEU A 178 1.72 -0.12 -0.83
CA LEU A 178 3.12 0.16 -1.14
C LEU A 178 3.82 0.87 0.03
N GLN A 179 3.19 1.89 0.61
CA GLN A 179 3.73 2.60 1.77
C GLN A 179 3.94 1.66 2.97
N LEU A 180 2.94 0.84 3.29
CA LEU A 180 3.00 -0.11 4.39
C LEU A 180 4.04 -1.21 4.16
N ARG A 181 4.20 -1.71 2.94
CA ARG A 181 5.30 -2.65 2.61
C ARG A 181 6.68 -2.00 2.70
N ALA A 182 6.74 -0.71 2.40
CA ALA A 182 7.98 0.06 2.41
C ALA A 182 8.39 0.46 3.82
N TRP A 183 7.45 0.77 4.71
CA TRP A 183 7.80 1.45 5.97
C TRP A 183 7.11 0.91 7.21
N SER A 184 6.17 -0.03 7.10
CA SER A 184 5.69 -0.72 8.29
C SER A 184 6.81 -1.59 8.83
N ASN A 185 7.26 -1.26 10.04
CA ASN A 185 8.27 -2.02 10.76
C ASN A 185 7.65 -3.10 11.66
N VAL A 186 6.31 -3.16 11.75
CA VAL A 186 5.59 -4.19 12.50
C VAL A 186 5.73 -5.52 11.77
N ALA A 187 6.10 -6.58 12.51
CA ALA A 187 6.31 -7.90 11.95
C ALA A 187 5.03 -8.43 11.28
N ASN A 188 5.11 -8.79 10.00
CA ASN A 188 3.97 -9.25 9.22
C ASN A 188 4.39 -10.30 8.19
N TYR A 189 3.46 -11.18 7.86
CA TYR A 189 3.56 -12.15 6.76
C TYR A 189 3.27 -11.49 5.41
N GLY A 190 2.44 -10.45 5.40
CA GLY A 190 2.22 -9.64 4.20
C GLY A 190 1.19 -8.54 4.37
N VAL A 191 1.36 -7.51 3.55
CA VAL A 191 0.38 -6.42 3.36
C VAL A 191 -0.23 -6.57 1.97
N MET A 192 -1.56 -6.52 1.89
CA MET A 192 -2.32 -6.85 0.69
C MET A 192 -3.47 -5.88 0.50
N GLN A 193 -3.84 -5.61 -0.74
CA GLN A 193 -5.06 -4.86 -1.04
C GLN A 193 -6.23 -5.84 -1.12
N TYR A 194 -7.39 -5.42 -0.61
CA TYR A 194 -8.65 -6.11 -0.87
C TYR A 194 -9.72 -5.06 -1.15
N GLN A 195 -10.21 -5.00 -2.40
CA GLN A 195 -11.13 -3.96 -2.85
C GLN A 195 -10.55 -2.55 -2.57
N ASN A 196 -11.26 -1.72 -1.82
CA ASN A 196 -10.86 -0.35 -1.44
C ASN A 196 -10.23 -0.30 -0.03
N SER A 197 -9.84 -1.45 0.53
CA SER A 197 -9.24 -1.59 1.86
C SER A 197 -7.85 -2.22 1.79
N VAL A 198 -7.12 -2.16 2.90
CA VAL A 198 -5.82 -2.82 3.04
C VAL A 198 -5.89 -3.87 4.15
N LEU A 199 -5.42 -5.07 3.85
CA LEU A 199 -5.26 -6.16 4.81
C LEU A 199 -3.79 -6.29 5.19
N ILE A 200 -3.50 -6.36 6.49
CA ILE A 200 -2.17 -6.65 7.01
C ILE A 200 -2.25 -7.94 7.82
N LEU A 201 -1.56 -8.99 7.37
CA LEU A 201 -1.46 -10.24 8.10
C LEU A 201 -0.22 -10.18 9.01
N PHE A 202 -0.41 -9.75 10.25
CA PHE A 202 0.65 -9.61 11.23
C PHE A 202 1.09 -10.95 11.82
N GLN A 203 2.33 -10.98 12.32
CA GLN A 203 2.76 -11.98 13.29
C GLN A 203 2.18 -11.59 14.65
N ASP A 204 1.69 -12.57 15.41
CA ASP A 204 1.21 -12.31 16.77
C ASP A 204 2.32 -11.72 17.65
N TRP A 205 1.91 -10.82 18.53
CA TRP A 205 2.80 -10.07 19.43
C TRP A 205 2.42 -10.26 20.91
N HIS A 206 1.49 -11.17 21.23
CA HIS A 206 0.98 -11.37 22.58
C HIS A 206 2.09 -11.86 23.52
N ASP A 207 2.94 -12.77 23.04
CA ASP A 207 3.99 -13.41 23.82
C ASP A 207 5.37 -12.74 23.64
N TYR A 208 5.42 -11.50 23.15
CA TYR A 208 6.69 -10.80 23.02
C TYR A 208 7.36 -10.60 24.38
N PRO A 209 8.66 -10.90 24.51
CA PRO A 209 9.44 -10.56 25.70
C PRO A 209 9.32 -9.07 26.01
N VAL A 210 9.42 -8.68 27.29
CA VAL A 210 9.26 -7.28 27.74
C VAL A 210 10.15 -6.30 26.95
N GLY A 211 11.38 -6.71 26.59
CA GLY A 211 12.29 -5.89 25.78
C GLY A 211 11.80 -5.66 24.34
N GLU A 212 11.04 -6.59 23.78
CA GLU A 212 10.47 -6.50 22.44
C GLU A 212 9.11 -5.78 22.42
N GLN A 213 8.39 -5.75 23.55
CA GLN A 213 7.12 -5.02 23.68
C GLN A 213 7.30 -3.50 23.50
N LEU A 214 8.40 -2.93 24.01
CA LEU A 214 8.73 -1.52 23.82
C LEU A 214 8.98 -1.20 22.34
N LEU A 215 9.82 -1.99 21.68
CA LEU A 215 10.12 -1.85 20.26
C LEU A 215 8.88 -2.06 19.39
N PHE A 216 8.02 -3.02 19.75
CA PHE A 216 6.73 -3.21 19.08
C PHE A 216 5.86 -1.97 19.20
N ARG A 217 5.74 -1.39 20.40
CA ARG A 217 4.93 -0.19 20.63
C ARG A 217 5.41 0.99 19.79
N GLU A 218 6.72 1.23 19.73
CA GLU A 218 7.29 2.27 18.87
C GLU A 218 6.93 2.05 17.39
N ARG A 219 7.11 0.82 16.88
CA ARG A 219 6.77 0.46 15.49
C ARG A 219 5.27 0.53 15.21
N TRP A 220 4.46 0.24 16.21
CA TRP A 220 3.01 0.33 16.15
C TRP A 220 2.55 1.80 16.11
N ASP A 221 3.12 2.66 16.94
CA ASP A 221 2.85 4.10 16.92
C ASP A 221 3.28 4.73 15.58
N GLU A 222 4.38 4.27 14.97
CA GLU A 222 4.79 4.65 13.61
C GLU A 222 3.75 4.23 12.55
N LEU A 223 3.22 3.01 12.66
CA LEU A 223 2.14 2.51 11.80
C LEU A 223 0.89 3.39 11.94
N LEU A 224 0.43 3.64 13.17
CA LEU A 224 -0.75 4.47 13.43
C LEU A 224 -0.56 5.90 12.91
N THR A 225 0.64 6.48 13.08
CA THR A 225 0.98 7.80 12.53
C THR A 225 0.86 7.81 11.00
N LEU A 226 1.30 6.74 10.32
CA LEU A 226 1.17 6.62 8.86
C LEU A 226 -0.31 6.51 8.43
N LEU A 227 -1.12 5.73 9.17
CA LEU A 227 -2.55 5.59 8.90
C LEU A 227 -3.30 6.92 9.11
N GLY A 228 -3.06 7.60 10.23
CA GLY A 228 -3.70 8.87 10.55
C GLY A 228 -3.41 9.97 9.52
N LYS A 229 -2.16 10.05 9.02
CA LYS A 229 -1.79 10.96 7.92
C LYS A 229 -2.54 10.70 6.61
N ASN A 230 -3.06 9.50 6.41
CA ASN A 230 -3.81 9.11 5.23
C ASN A 230 -5.32 9.02 5.49
N HIS A 231 -5.80 9.53 6.64
CA HIS A 231 -7.20 9.46 7.06
C HIS A 231 -7.73 8.02 7.04
N ALA A 232 -6.98 7.12 7.68
CA ALA A 232 -7.27 5.70 7.76
C ALA A 232 -7.23 5.19 9.21
N HIS A 233 -8.06 4.18 9.46
CA HIS A 233 -8.21 3.50 10.75
C HIS A 233 -7.93 2.02 10.58
N ILE A 234 -7.53 1.35 11.67
CA ILE A 234 -7.27 -0.09 11.65
C ILE A 234 -8.10 -0.85 12.68
N GLY A 235 -8.78 -1.89 12.22
CA GLY A 235 -9.37 -2.93 13.06
C GLY A 235 -8.42 -4.11 13.18
N VAL A 236 -8.33 -4.72 14.35
CA VAL A 236 -7.41 -5.84 14.62
C VAL A 236 -8.17 -7.04 15.18
N SER A 237 -8.01 -8.19 14.53
CA SER A 237 -8.63 -9.45 14.92
C SER A 237 -8.00 -10.08 16.18
N LEU A 238 -8.64 -11.15 16.68
CA LEU A 238 -7.98 -12.09 17.59
C LEU A 238 -6.93 -12.94 16.86
N LEU A 239 -6.14 -13.66 17.65
CA LEU A 239 -5.20 -14.66 17.15
C LEU A 239 -5.93 -15.81 16.45
N PHE A 240 -5.41 -16.23 15.30
CA PHE A 240 -5.79 -17.47 14.63
C PHE A 240 -4.55 -18.14 14.03
N THR A 241 -4.57 -19.47 13.89
CA THR A 241 -3.36 -20.24 13.55
C THR A 241 -3.34 -20.85 12.15
N GLU A 242 -4.48 -20.83 11.45
CA GLU A 242 -4.69 -21.46 10.16
C GLU A 242 -5.15 -20.41 9.15
N LEU A 243 -4.48 -20.32 7.99
CA LEU A 243 -4.84 -19.36 6.95
C LEU A 243 -6.26 -19.60 6.41
N GLY A 244 -6.79 -20.83 6.50
CA GLY A 244 -8.17 -21.13 6.17
C GLY A 244 -9.20 -20.32 6.96
N ARG A 245 -8.84 -19.86 8.17
CA ARG A 245 -9.69 -19.02 9.05
C ARG A 245 -9.53 -17.51 8.79
N LEU A 246 -8.95 -17.13 7.65
CA LEU A 246 -8.76 -15.72 7.28
C LEU A 246 -10.08 -14.94 7.30
N ARG A 247 -11.21 -15.59 6.94
CA ARG A 247 -12.54 -14.98 7.02
C ARG A 247 -12.91 -14.56 8.44
N MET A 248 -12.78 -15.47 9.40
CA MET A 248 -13.03 -15.16 10.80
C MET A 248 -12.21 -13.94 11.25
N GLY A 249 -10.91 -13.90 10.92
CA GLY A 249 -10.06 -12.74 11.23
C GLY A 249 -10.53 -11.45 10.55
N TYR A 250 -10.98 -11.53 9.29
CA TYR A 250 -11.50 -10.40 8.52
C TYR A 250 -12.78 -9.84 9.11
N ASP A 251 -13.75 -10.70 9.42
CA ASP A 251 -15.02 -10.29 9.99
C ASP A 251 -14.80 -9.66 11.38
N GLN A 252 -13.96 -10.26 12.24
CA GLN A 252 -13.59 -9.67 13.55
C GLN A 252 -12.93 -8.28 13.42
N ALA A 253 -11.95 -8.14 12.52
CA ALA A 253 -11.26 -6.87 12.35
C ALA A 253 -12.20 -5.78 11.82
N ARG A 254 -13.10 -6.11 10.88
CA ARG A 254 -14.11 -5.16 10.38
C ARG A 254 -15.11 -4.76 11.47
N THR A 255 -15.65 -5.74 12.19
CA THR A 255 -16.56 -5.49 13.32
C THR A 255 -15.92 -4.61 14.39
N ALA A 256 -14.61 -4.77 14.65
CA ALA A 256 -13.91 -3.90 15.59
C ALA A 256 -13.97 -2.42 15.19
N ILE A 257 -13.82 -2.10 13.90
CA ILE A 257 -14.01 -0.73 13.40
C ILE A 257 -15.48 -0.31 13.52
N GLU A 258 -16.41 -1.16 13.08
CA GLU A 258 -17.86 -0.84 13.08
C GLU A 258 -18.38 -0.49 14.48
N ILE A 259 -18.01 -1.27 15.50
CA ILE A 259 -18.39 -1.01 16.90
C ILE A 259 -17.52 0.08 17.49
N GLY A 260 -16.20 0.02 17.27
CA GLY A 260 -15.23 0.93 17.84
C GLY A 260 -15.49 2.38 17.47
N ARG A 261 -15.78 2.67 16.20
CA ARG A 261 -16.11 4.02 15.72
C ARG A 261 -17.39 4.58 16.32
N LYS A 262 -18.36 3.74 16.72
CA LYS A 262 -19.56 4.20 17.44
C LYS A 262 -19.22 4.66 18.87
N LEU A 263 -18.22 4.06 19.49
CA LEU A 263 -17.85 4.29 20.88
C LEU A 263 -16.76 5.36 21.05
N ASP A 264 -15.78 5.38 20.15
CA ASP A 264 -14.67 6.33 20.13
C ASP A 264 -14.30 6.67 18.68
N PRO A 265 -15.01 7.63 18.03
CA PRO A 265 -14.84 7.93 16.61
C PRO A 265 -13.46 8.45 16.21
N ASP A 266 -12.73 9.04 17.17
CA ASP A 266 -11.44 9.71 16.93
C ASP A 266 -10.25 8.75 17.07
N ALA A 267 -10.47 7.51 17.52
CA ALA A 267 -9.42 6.52 17.64
C ALA A 267 -8.97 6.01 16.27
N LEU A 268 -7.65 5.83 16.11
CA LEU A 268 -7.05 5.29 14.89
C LEU A 268 -7.01 3.75 14.86
N GLU A 269 -7.21 3.10 16.02
CA GLU A 269 -7.13 1.66 16.15
C GLU A 269 -8.25 1.06 17.00
N TYR A 270 -8.72 -0.12 16.58
CA TYR A 270 -9.82 -0.83 17.20
C TYR A 270 -9.48 -2.32 17.32
N HIS A 271 -9.21 -2.79 18.53
CA HIS A 271 -8.89 -4.20 18.78
C HIS A 271 -10.17 -4.97 19.12
N TYR A 272 -10.49 -6.00 18.35
CA TYR A 272 -11.72 -6.79 18.54
C TYR A 272 -11.84 -7.39 19.95
N SER A 273 -10.71 -7.68 20.62
CA SER A 273 -10.70 -8.13 22.03
C SER A 273 -11.41 -7.18 23.00
N LYS A 274 -11.49 -5.88 22.69
CA LYS A 274 -12.23 -4.89 23.48
C LYS A 274 -13.73 -4.89 23.21
N TYR A 275 -14.15 -5.39 22.05
CA TYR A 275 -15.53 -5.30 21.55
C TYR A 275 -16.25 -6.65 21.46
N TYR A 276 -15.55 -7.75 21.75
CA TYR A 276 -16.10 -9.11 21.71
C TYR A 276 -17.46 -9.26 22.42
N LEU A 277 -17.60 -8.67 23.61
CA LEU A 277 -18.86 -8.72 24.35
C LEU A 277 -19.98 -7.90 23.68
N ASN A 278 -19.65 -6.79 23.04
CA ASN A 278 -20.64 -5.96 22.35
C ASN A 278 -21.15 -6.67 21.08
N ASP A 279 -20.24 -7.32 20.35
CA ASP A 279 -20.57 -8.11 19.16
C ASP A 279 -21.47 -9.32 19.48
N MET A 280 -21.28 -9.96 20.64
CA MET A 280 -22.15 -11.04 21.09
C MET A 280 -23.58 -10.60 21.49
N LEU A 281 -23.80 -9.29 21.66
CA LEU A 281 -25.08 -8.73 22.13
C LEU A 281 -25.92 -8.09 21.02
N GLU A 282 -25.35 -7.87 19.82
CA GLU A 282 -26.06 -7.44 18.60
C GLU A 282 -26.70 -8.64 17.87
#